data_AF-A0AAD1DWF9-F1
#
_entry.id   AF-A0AAD1DWF9-F1
#
_cell.length_a   1.000
_cell.length_b   1.000
_cell.length_c   1.000
_cell.angle_alpha   90.00
_cell.angle_beta   90.00
_cell.angle_gamma   90.00
#
_symmetry.space_group_name_H-M   'P 1'
#
loop_
_entity.id
_entity.type
_entity.pdbx_description
1 polymer ?
#
loop_
_entity_poly.entity_id
_entity_poly.type
_entity_poly.pdbx_seq_one_letter_code
_entity_poly.pdbx_strand_id
1 'polypeptide(L)'
;MKHILIILSITLPTYLWSQDNKIFSQVINKLQNDNRTFKQFAELGGIYCADLHSSKKTDLFTDKYLALFNSLYPLPRLINDSILKMNYQSFSKQHYTKKNNCSCIYSVKNKKLKAMYVKTVKDKNSYHDNKDYYLEEDMKDYLKDYMIDGNRFK
;
A
#
# COMPACT_ATOMS: atom_id res chain seq x y z
N MET A 1 -31.49 33.91 45.67
CA MET A 1 -30.34 33.80 44.74
C MET A 1 -29.54 32.56 45.10
N LYS A 2 -29.34 31.67 44.12
CA LYS A 2 -28.17 30.80 43.87
C LYS A 2 -28.64 29.54 43.17
N HIS A 3 -28.74 29.63 41.84
CA HIS A 3 -28.77 28.45 40.98
C HIS A 3 -27.40 27.78 41.08
N ILE A 4 -27.36 26.55 41.58
CA ILE A 4 -26.16 25.72 41.54
C ILE A 4 -26.15 25.07 40.16
N LEU A 5 -25.33 25.64 39.26
CA LEU A 5 -24.97 25.01 38.00
C LEU A 5 -24.00 23.86 38.30
N ILE A 6 -24.49 22.63 38.26
CA ILE A 6 -23.64 21.44 38.20
C ILE A 6 -23.20 21.29 36.75
N ILE A 7 -21.99 21.75 36.44
CA ILE A 7 -21.34 21.46 35.16
C ILE A 7 -20.75 20.05 35.28
N LEU A 8 -21.50 19.05 34.80
CA LEU A 8 -21.02 17.68 34.65
C LEU A 8 -20.04 17.67 33.45
N SER A 9 -18.74 17.70 33.73
CA SER A 9 -17.69 17.61 32.71
C SER A 9 -17.72 16.23 32.04
N ILE A 10 -18.38 16.14 30.88
CA ILE A 10 -18.25 15.00 29.97
C ILE A 10 -16.89 15.12 29.29
N THR A 11 -15.88 14.44 29.82
CA THR A 11 -14.63 14.21 29.07
C THR A 11 -14.91 13.17 27.99
N LEU A 12 -15.22 13.65 26.78
CA LEU A 12 -15.28 12.82 25.57
C LEU A 12 -13.91 12.18 25.29
N PRO A 13 -13.84 10.89 24.89
CA PRO A 13 -12.60 10.24 24.47
C PRO A 13 -12.28 10.66 23.02
N THR A 14 -11.84 11.90 22.79
CA THR A 14 -11.44 12.38 21.45
C THR A 14 -10.04 11.92 21.02
N TYR A 15 -9.33 11.15 21.85
CA TYR A 15 -7.92 10.84 21.63
C TYR A 15 -7.63 9.64 20.71
N LEU A 16 -8.61 8.79 20.40
CA LEU A 16 -8.34 7.57 19.62
C LEU A 16 -8.33 7.81 18.09
N TRP A 17 -9.12 8.77 17.58
CA TRP A 17 -9.24 8.99 16.13
C TRP A 17 -8.13 9.85 15.53
N SER A 18 -7.39 10.58 16.36
CA SER A 18 -6.31 11.47 15.90
C SER A 18 -4.99 10.72 15.64
N GLN A 19 -4.71 9.64 16.40
CA GLN A 19 -3.45 8.90 16.27
C GLN A 19 -3.38 8.11 14.96
N ASP A 20 -4.46 7.43 14.57
CA ASP A 20 -4.56 6.68 13.31
C ASP A 20 -4.28 7.55 12.09
N ASN A 21 -4.86 8.76 12.07
CA ASN A 21 -4.66 9.70 10.97
C ASN A 21 -3.22 10.21 10.89
N LYS A 22 -2.52 10.32 12.02
CA LYS A 22 -1.12 10.76 12.07
C LYS A 22 -0.17 9.68 11.54
N ILE A 23 -0.30 8.44 12.02
CA ILE A 23 0.53 7.31 11.57
C ILE A 23 0.34 7.09 10.06
N PHE A 24 -0.92 7.04 9.61
CA PHE A 24 -1.25 6.87 8.20
C PHE A 24 -0.62 7.96 7.32
N SER A 25 -0.74 9.23 7.73
CA SER A 25 -0.16 10.36 6.99
C SER A 25 1.37 10.27 6.90
N GLN A 26 2.05 9.83 7.97
CA GLN A 26 3.49 9.62 7.97
C GLN A 26 3.90 8.48 7.04
N VAL A 27 3.16 7.38 7.05
CA VAL A 27 3.39 6.21 6.17
C VAL A 27 3.25 6.62 4.71
N ILE A 28 2.19 7.34 4.35
CA ILE A 28 2.00 7.86 3.00
C ILE A 28 3.19 8.71 2.57
N ASN A 29 3.60 9.66 3.41
CA ASN A 29 4.72 10.54 3.09
C ASN A 29 6.02 9.76 2.88
N LYS A 30 6.26 8.72 3.69
CA LYS A 30 7.43 7.85 3.55
C LYS A 30 7.36 7.03 2.25
N LEU A 31 6.23 6.36 1.98
CA LEU A 31 5.99 5.56 0.77
C LEU A 31 6.20 6.38 -0.51
N GLN A 32 5.65 7.60 -0.57
CA GLN A 32 5.79 8.47 -1.74
C GLN A 32 7.24 8.73 -2.13
N ASN A 33 8.12 8.82 -1.13
CA ASN A 33 9.53 9.14 -1.28
C ASN A 33 10.44 7.89 -1.27
N ASP A 34 9.90 6.71 -0.99
CA ASP A 34 10.63 5.46 -0.94
C ASP A 34 10.79 4.84 -2.35
N ASN A 35 11.99 5.00 -2.91
CA ASN A 35 12.34 4.45 -4.21
C ASN A 35 12.35 2.91 -4.25
N ARG A 36 12.64 2.25 -3.13
CA ARG A 36 12.67 0.77 -3.07
C ARG A 36 11.26 0.23 -3.19
N THR A 37 10.33 0.81 -2.41
CA THR A 37 8.92 0.43 -2.45
C THR A 37 8.29 0.74 -3.82
N PHE A 38 8.63 1.88 -4.43
CA PHE A 38 8.18 2.17 -5.80
C PHE A 38 8.75 1.19 -6.83
N LYS A 39 10.02 0.76 -6.70
CA LYS A 39 10.60 -0.27 -7.58
C LYS A 39 9.86 -1.60 -7.46
N GLN A 40 9.46 -2.00 -6.25
CA GLN A 40 8.65 -3.20 -6.02
C GLN A 40 7.28 -3.10 -6.67
N PHE A 41 6.63 -1.93 -6.56
CA PHE A 41 5.36 -1.68 -7.23
C PHE A 41 5.49 -1.79 -8.76
N ALA A 42 6.54 -1.21 -9.33
CA ALA A 42 6.84 -1.32 -10.75
C ALA A 42 7.11 -2.78 -11.18
N GLU A 43 7.89 -3.54 -10.42
CA GLU A 43 8.19 -4.95 -10.68
C GLU A 43 6.91 -5.82 -10.66
N LEU A 44 6.10 -5.70 -9.61
CA LEU A 44 4.83 -6.43 -9.48
C LEU A 44 3.87 -6.09 -10.63
N GLY A 45 3.76 -4.82 -10.99
CA GLY A 45 2.91 -4.41 -12.11
C GLY A 45 3.41 -4.94 -13.46
N GLY A 46 4.73 -4.99 -13.66
CA GLY A 46 5.35 -5.59 -14.83
C GLY A 46 5.05 -7.08 -14.95
N ILE A 47 5.12 -7.81 -13.82
CA ILE A 47 4.77 -9.23 -13.74
C ILE A 47 3.28 -9.44 -14.05
N TYR A 48 2.39 -8.67 -13.40
CA TYR A 48 0.94 -8.76 -13.65
C TYR A 48 0.60 -8.50 -15.12
N CYS A 49 1.24 -7.50 -15.74
CA CYS A 49 1.07 -7.21 -17.15
C CYS A 49 1.54 -8.37 -18.05
N ALA A 50 2.66 -9.02 -17.69
CA ALA A 50 3.15 -10.17 -18.43
C ALA A 50 2.18 -11.37 -18.31
N ASP A 51 1.66 -11.64 -17.10
CA ASP A 51 0.62 -12.66 -16.88
C ASP A 51 -0.62 -12.37 -17.74
N LEU A 52 -1.08 -11.11 -17.77
CA LEU A 52 -2.27 -10.68 -18.53
C LEU A 52 -2.13 -10.88 -20.05
N HIS A 53 -0.91 -10.70 -20.58
CA HIS A 53 -0.65 -10.76 -22.03
C HIS A 53 0.06 -12.05 -22.48
N SER A 54 0.31 -12.98 -21.56
CA SER A 54 0.87 -14.29 -21.84
C SER A 54 -0.18 -15.19 -22.51
N SER A 55 0.26 -16.01 -23.46
CA SER A 55 -0.58 -17.08 -24.03
C SER A 55 -0.75 -18.27 -23.08
N LYS A 56 0.09 -18.38 -22.05
CA LYS A 56 0.00 -19.38 -20.98
C LYS A 56 -0.65 -18.75 -19.76
N LYS A 57 -1.63 -19.43 -19.18
CA LYS A 57 -2.18 -19.05 -17.87
C LYS A 57 -1.11 -19.27 -16.80
N THR A 58 -0.65 -18.19 -16.21
CA THR A 58 0.29 -18.16 -15.09
C THR A 58 -0.26 -17.23 -14.00
N ASP A 59 0.16 -17.42 -12.76
CA ASP A 59 -0.17 -16.54 -11.63
C ASP A 59 1.12 -16.07 -10.92
N LEU A 60 2.09 -15.62 -11.73
CA LEU A 60 3.40 -15.19 -11.24
C LEU A 60 3.29 -13.94 -10.35
N PHE A 61 2.27 -13.12 -10.58
CA PHE A 61 1.96 -12.01 -9.70
C PHE A 61 1.71 -12.48 -8.28
N THR A 62 0.80 -13.45 -8.08
CA THR A 62 0.43 -13.90 -6.75
C THR A 62 1.62 -14.57 -6.06
N ASP A 63 2.38 -15.40 -6.79
CA ASP A 63 3.61 -16.01 -6.28
C ASP A 63 4.61 -14.95 -5.79
N LYS A 64 4.88 -13.92 -6.61
CA LYS A 64 5.82 -12.86 -6.25
C LYS A 64 5.30 -11.99 -5.10
N TYR A 65 4.01 -11.67 -5.10
CA TYR A 65 3.37 -10.89 -4.04
C TYR A 65 3.52 -11.62 -2.69
N LEU A 66 3.20 -12.92 -2.64
CA LEU A 66 3.34 -13.74 -1.44
C LEU A 66 4.79 -13.90 -1.01
N ALA A 67 5.71 -14.08 -1.95
CA ALA A 67 7.14 -14.13 -1.63
C ALA A 67 7.64 -12.84 -0.96
N LEU A 68 7.24 -11.68 -1.48
CA LEU A 68 7.58 -10.38 -0.89
C LEU A 68 6.90 -10.18 0.47
N PHE A 69 5.64 -10.60 0.60
CA PHE A 69 4.90 -10.57 1.84
C PHE A 69 5.61 -11.38 2.93
N ASN A 70 5.94 -12.64 2.64
CA ASN A 70 6.64 -13.51 3.57
C ASN A 70 8.06 -13.01 3.89
N SER A 71 8.67 -12.25 2.97
CA SER A 71 9.95 -11.58 3.18
C SER A 71 9.84 -10.22 3.88
N LEU A 72 8.67 -9.89 4.46
CA LEU A 72 8.43 -8.71 5.29
C LEU A 72 8.62 -7.36 4.59
N TYR A 73 8.46 -7.33 3.27
CA TYR A 73 8.52 -6.08 2.52
C TYR A 73 7.27 -5.23 2.74
N PRO A 74 7.42 -3.90 2.81
CA PRO A 74 6.33 -3.01 3.20
C PRO A 74 5.20 -2.98 2.16
N LEU A 75 5.49 -3.02 0.86
CA LEU A 75 4.43 -2.91 -0.15
C LEU A 75 3.32 -3.96 0.02
N PRO A 76 3.60 -5.28 -0.03
CA PRO A 76 2.56 -6.29 0.13
C PRO A 76 2.03 -6.40 1.56
N ARG A 77 2.83 -5.98 2.56
CA ARG A 77 2.40 -5.97 3.98
C ARG A 77 1.43 -4.83 4.28
N LEU A 78 1.52 -3.72 3.55
CA LEU A 78 0.65 -2.56 3.75
C LEU A 78 -0.53 -2.53 2.76
N ILE A 79 -0.28 -2.84 1.48
CA ILE A 79 -1.25 -2.68 0.39
C ILE A 79 -1.83 -4.01 -0.04
N ASN A 80 -3.16 -4.06 -0.21
CA ASN A 80 -3.90 -5.25 -0.60
C ASN A 80 -3.63 -5.65 -2.07
N ASP A 81 -3.47 -6.95 -2.31
CA ASP A 81 -3.15 -7.50 -3.63
C ASP A 81 -4.26 -7.26 -4.65
N SER A 82 -5.53 -7.34 -4.25
CA SER A 82 -6.68 -7.11 -5.12
C SER A 82 -6.70 -5.67 -5.67
N ILE A 83 -6.30 -4.71 -4.84
CA ILE A 83 -6.20 -3.30 -5.22
C ILE A 83 -5.02 -3.10 -6.18
N LEU A 84 -3.89 -3.76 -5.94
CA LEU A 84 -2.76 -3.76 -6.86
C LEU A 84 -3.16 -4.34 -8.23
N LYS A 85 -3.76 -5.53 -8.26
CA LYS A 85 -4.25 -6.20 -9.48
C LYS A 85 -5.20 -5.27 -10.26
N MET A 86 -6.18 -4.67 -9.60
CA MET A 86 -7.13 -3.74 -10.21
C MET A 86 -6.44 -2.51 -10.82
N ASN A 87 -5.51 -1.89 -10.09
CA ASN A 87 -4.75 -0.74 -10.57
C ASN A 87 -3.88 -1.11 -11.78
N TYR A 88 -3.18 -2.23 -11.71
CA TYR A 88 -2.34 -2.72 -12.82
C TYR A 88 -3.17 -3.09 -14.04
N GLN A 89 -4.32 -3.74 -13.87
CA GLN A 89 -5.22 -4.04 -14.98
C GLN A 89 -5.70 -2.77 -15.69
N SER A 90 -6.13 -1.76 -14.92
CA SER A 90 -6.55 -0.47 -15.45
C SER A 90 -5.42 0.25 -16.19
N PHE A 91 -4.22 0.27 -15.59
CA PHE A 91 -3.05 0.91 -16.19
C PHE A 91 -2.57 0.22 -17.47
N SER A 92 -2.51 -1.11 -17.46
CA SER A 92 -2.18 -1.91 -18.64
C SER A 92 -3.20 -1.68 -19.74
N LYS A 93 -4.51 -1.69 -19.44
CA LYS A 93 -5.56 -1.40 -20.43
C LYS A 93 -5.39 -0.02 -21.07
N GLN A 94 -4.94 0.97 -20.32
CA GLN A 94 -4.78 2.34 -20.82
C GLN A 94 -3.48 2.59 -21.59
N HIS A 95 -2.40 1.88 -21.25
CA HIS A 95 -1.05 2.23 -21.71
C HIS A 95 -0.32 1.14 -22.49
N TYR A 96 -0.74 -0.12 -22.36
CA TYR A 96 -0.13 -1.22 -23.08
C TYR A 96 -0.44 -1.15 -24.58
N THR A 97 0.61 -1.29 -25.40
CA THR A 97 0.49 -1.53 -26.84
C THR A 97 1.59 -2.50 -27.27
N LYS A 98 1.48 -3.10 -28.46
CA LYS A 98 2.58 -3.95 -28.99
C LYS A 98 3.92 -3.22 -29.08
N LYS A 99 3.91 -1.88 -29.23
CA LYS A 99 5.11 -1.02 -29.26
C LYS A 99 5.60 -0.63 -27.85
N ASN A 100 4.68 -0.47 -26.90
CA ASN A 100 4.97 -0.20 -25.48
C ASN A 100 4.59 -1.42 -24.63
N ASN A 101 5.48 -2.41 -24.62
CA ASN A 101 5.30 -3.63 -23.85
C ASN A 101 5.35 -3.39 -22.33
N CYS A 102 5.12 -4.45 -21.55
CA CYS A 102 5.05 -4.38 -20.09
C CYS A 102 6.30 -3.74 -19.45
N SER A 103 7.51 -4.07 -19.91
CA SER A 103 8.74 -3.51 -19.34
C SER A 103 8.89 -2.01 -19.61
N CYS A 104 8.35 -1.51 -20.73
CA CYS A 104 8.32 -0.09 -21.03
C CYS A 104 7.35 0.66 -20.10
N ILE A 105 6.10 0.22 -20.01
CA ILE A 105 5.07 0.94 -19.24
C ILE A 105 5.28 0.80 -17.72
N TYR A 106 5.88 -0.29 -17.24
CA TYR A 106 6.23 -0.49 -15.83
C TYR A 106 7.68 -0.12 -15.50
N SER A 107 8.31 0.73 -16.32
CA SER A 107 9.62 1.31 -15.98
C SER A 107 9.51 2.26 -14.79
N VAL A 108 10.48 2.21 -13.87
CA VAL A 108 10.61 3.19 -12.77
C VAL A 108 10.80 4.63 -13.26
N LYS A 109 11.15 4.83 -14.54
CA LYS A 109 11.25 6.17 -15.16
C LYS A 109 9.89 6.68 -15.65
N ASN A 110 8.84 5.85 -15.67
CA ASN A 110 7.52 6.22 -16.14
C ASN A 110 6.81 7.10 -15.10
N LYS A 111 6.67 8.40 -15.40
CA LYS A 111 5.98 9.37 -14.54
C LYS A 111 4.50 9.04 -14.31
N LYS A 112 3.82 8.43 -15.29
CA LYS A 112 2.42 7.99 -15.15
C LYS A 112 2.30 6.83 -14.17
N LEU A 113 3.25 5.90 -14.20
CA LEU A 113 3.34 4.81 -13.23
C LEU A 113 3.58 5.34 -11.82
N LYS A 114 4.49 6.32 -11.67
CA LYS A 114 4.74 6.98 -10.38
C LYS A 114 3.49 7.72 -9.88
N ALA A 115 2.75 8.39 -10.76
CA ALA A 115 1.50 9.04 -10.39
C ALA A 115 0.42 8.04 -9.92
N MET A 116 0.29 6.89 -10.61
CA MET A 116 -0.58 5.81 -10.16
C MET A 116 -0.16 5.29 -8.79
N TYR A 117 1.12 5.00 -8.59
CA TYR A 117 1.66 4.57 -7.29
C TYR A 117 1.30 5.55 -6.17
N VAL A 118 1.55 6.84 -6.38
CA VAL A 118 1.24 7.89 -5.40
C VAL A 118 -0.26 7.94 -5.11
N LYS A 119 -1.12 7.76 -6.12
CA LYS A 119 -2.57 7.69 -5.93
C LYS A 119 -2.97 6.48 -5.09
N THR A 120 -2.43 5.29 -5.41
CA THR A 120 -2.69 4.04 -4.66
C THR A 120 -2.31 4.19 -3.20
N VAL A 121 -1.08 4.65 -2.89
CA VAL A 121 -0.64 4.74 -1.49
C VAL A 121 -1.37 5.83 -0.70
N LYS A 122 -1.95 6.85 -1.34
CA LYS A 122 -2.76 7.87 -0.67
C LYS A 122 -4.17 7.39 -0.31
N ASP A 123 -4.67 6.37 -0.99
CA ASP A 123 -6.02 5.86 -0.78
C ASP A 123 -6.03 4.87 0.39
N LYS A 124 -6.71 5.22 1.47
CA LYS A 124 -6.83 4.36 2.66
C LYS A 124 -7.49 3.02 2.34
N ASN A 125 -8.35 2.96 1.34
CA ASN A 125 -8.99 1.72 0.87
C ASN A 125 -8.03 0.80 0.10
N SER A 126 -6.80 1.25 -0.17
CA SER A 126 -5.77 0.40 -0.78
C SER A 126 -5.07 -0.50 0.23
N TYR A 127 -5.18 -0.22 1.53
CA TYR A 127 -4.47 -0.95 2.57
C TYR A 127 -5.27 -2.17 3.05
N HIS A 128 -4.60 -3.11 3.71
CA HIS A 128 -5.28 -4.25 4.36
C HIS A 128 -6.26 -3.78 5.46
N ASP A 129 -7.24 -4.59 5.81
CA ASP A 129 -8.11 -4.29 6.97
C ASP A 129 -7.39 -4.67 8.26
N ASN A 130 -7.45 -3.80 9.27
CA ASN A 130 -6.93 -4.03 10.62
C ASN A 130 -7.62 -5.23 11.33
N LYS A 131 -8.80 -5.65 10.87
CA LYS A 131 -9.56 -6.74 11.51
C LYS A 131 -8.88 -8.10 11.41
N ASP A 132 -8.24 -8.36 10.27
CA ASP A 132 -7.60 -9.64 9.98
C ASP A 132 -6.07 -9.54 9.94
N TYR A 133 -5.54 -8.32 10.13
CA TYR A 133 -4.16 -8.00 9.83
C TYR A 133 -3.60 -6.92 10.77
N TYR A 134 -2.37 -7.12 11.26
CA TYR A 134 -1.65 -6.17 12.12
C TYR A 134 -1.12 -4.96 11.33
N LEU A 135 -2.00 -4.29 10.57
CA LEU A 135 -1.59 -3.23 9.66
C LEU A 135 -1.04 -2.02 10.42
N GLU A 136 -1.63 -1.64 11.56
CA GLU A 136 -1.14 -0.51 12.35
C GLU A 136 0.29 -0.77 12.88
N GLU A 137 0.58 -1.98 13.34
CA GLU A 137 1.91 -2.38 13.76
C GLU A 137 2.88 -2.42 12.57
N ASP A 138 2.45 -2.96 11.42
CA ASP A 138 3.27 -2.97 10.20
C ASP A 138 3.60 -1.55 9.72
N MET A 139 2.65 -0.62 9.86
CA MET A 139 2.88 0.81 9.61
C MET A 139 3.93 1.39 10.55
N LYS A 140 3.87 1.08 11.85
CA LYS A 140 4.84 1.55 12.85
C LYS A 140 6.24 1.00 12.57
N ASP A 141 6.35 -0.29 12.25
CA ASP A 141 7.62 -0.92 11.89
C ASP A 141 8.21 -0.30 10.63
N TYR A 142 7.40 -0.13 9.59
CA TYR A 142 7.83 0.49 8.35
C TYR A 142 8.35 1.92 8.56
N LEU A 143 7.66 2.71 9.39
CA LEU A 143 8.10 4.07 9.72
C LEU A 143 9.50 4.07 10.34
N LYS A 144 9.77 3.12 11.22
CA LYS A 144 11.05 2.99 11.93
C LYS A 144 12.16 2.42 11.04
N ASP A 145 11.94 1.25 10.44
CA ASP A 145 13.01 0.40 9.91
C ASP A 145 12.92 0.19 8.38
N TYR A 146 11.98 0.83 7.67
CA TYR A 146 11.69 0.63 6.24
C TYR A 146 11.27 -0.80 5.85
N MET A 147 11.08 -1.68 6.84
CA MET A 147 10.67 -3.08 6.72
C MET A 147 9.75 -3.44 7.90
N ILE A 148 9.04 -4.56 7.81
CA ILE A 148 8.23 -5.08 8.92
C ILE A 148 9.12 -5.87 9.88
N ASP A 149 8.93 -5.73 11.20
CA ASP A 149 9.73 -6.45 12.20
C ASP A 149 9.31 -7.93 12.26
N GLY A 150 10.21 -8.80 11.79
CA GLY A 150 10.00 -10.24 11.78
C GLY A 150 9.94 -10.87 13.17
N ASN A 151 10.46 -10.22 14.21
CA ASN A 151 10.43 -10.76 15.57
C ASN A 151 9.02 -10.80 16.15
N ARG A 152 8.06 -10.09 15.55
CA ARG A 152 6.65 -10.13 15.93
C ARG A 152 5.94 -11.45 15.56
N PHE A 153 6.56 -12.26 14.70
CA PHE A 153 5.96 -13.50 14.19
C PHE A 153 6.66 -14.76 14.74
N LYS A 154 7.53 -14.62 15.74
CA LYS A 154 8.31 -15.71 16.35
C LYS A 154 7.76 -16.13 17.70
#